data_AF-A0AAD5TJJ5-F1
#
_entry.id   AF-A0AAD5TJJ5-F1
#
_cell.length_a   1.000
_cell.length_b   1.000
_cell.length_c   1.000
_cell.angle_alpha   90.00
_cell.angle_beta   90.00
_cell.angle_gamma   90.00
#
_symmetry.space_group_name_H-M   'P 1'
#
loop_
_entity.id
_entity.type
_entity.pdbx_description
1 polymer ?
#
loop_
_entity_poly.entity_id
_entity_poly.type
_entity_poly.pdbx_seq_one_letter_code
_entity_poly.pdbx_strand_id
1 'polypeptide(L)' 'MSIIRSLIRPGEAAIRAKQVQSRIFWQKSSPIPTYVRGGKGDTLLLGTIVVALSVGFTGAMLEANELIKGK' A
#
# COMPACT_ATOMS: atom_id res chain seq x y z
N MET A 1 -33.18 -18.01 23.12
CA MET A 1 -32.09 -17.27 22.43
C MET A 1 -30.98 -18.26 22.10
N SER A 2 -30.72 -18.52 20.81
CA SER A 2 -29.79 -19.58 20.35
C SER A 2 -28.31 -19.22 20.59
N ILE A 3 -27.52 -20.21 21.02
CA ILE A 3 -26.05 -20.20 21.27
C ILE A 3 -25.26 -19.63 20.07
N ILE A 4 -25.80 -19.76 18.86
CA ILE A 4 -25.18 -19.23 17.65
C ILE A 4 -25.15 -17.69 17.66
N ARG A 5 -26.21 -17.02 18.16
CA ARG A 5 -26.23 -15.55 18.30
C ARG A 5 -25.26 -15.04 19.36
N SER A 6 -24.95 -15.82 20.40
CA SER A 6 -23.98 -15.42 21.43
C SER A 6 -22.53 -15.53 20.97
N LEU A 7 -22.23 -16.37 19.96
CA LEU A 7 -20.90 -16.47 19.35
C LEU A 7 -20.68 -15.44 18.22
N ILE A 8 -21.75 -15.06 17.51
CA ILE A 8 -21.67 -14.08 16.41
C ILE A 8 -21.49 -12.65 16.93
N ARG A 9 -22.18 -12.27 18.02
CA ARG A 9 -22.13 -10.90 18.58
C ARG A 9 -20.72 -10.41 18.96
N PRO A 10 -19.87 -11.21 19.63
CA PRO A 10 -18.48 -10.82 19.92
C PRO A 10 -17.64 -10.66 18.65
N GLY A 11 -17.84 -11.53 17.65
CA GLY A 11 -17.12 -11.45 16.37
C GLY A 11 -17.49 -10.19 15.57
N GLU A 12 -18.79 -9.88 15.48
CA GLU A 12 -19.29 -8.64 14.85
C GLU A 12 -18.77 -7.40 15.60
N ALA A 13 -18.71 -7.44 16.94
CA ALA A 13 -18.16 -6.35 17.74
C ALA A 13 -16.66 -6.14 17.48
N ALA A 14 -15.88 -7.21 17.38
CA ALA A 14 -14.44 -7.14 17.09
C ALA A 14 -14.17 -6.64 15.66
N ILE A 15 -14.92 -7.12 14.67
CA ILE A 15 -14.83 -6.65 13.28
C ILE A 15 -15.20 -5.16 13.20
N ARG A 16 -16.29 -4.75 13.86
CA ARG A 16 -16.72 -3.35 13.89
C ARG A 16 -15.67 -2.47 14.57
N ALA A 17 -15.09 -2.91 15.69
CA ALA A 17 -14.02 -2.19 16.37
C ALA A 17 -12.80 -1.98 15.45
N LYS A 18 -12.37 -3.04 14.74
CA LYS A 18 -11.26 -2.95 13.78
C LYS A 18 -11.58 -2.00 12.62
N GLN A 19 -12.81 -2.03 12.09
CA GLN A 19 -13.25 -1.13 11.02
C GLN A 19 -13.28 0.33 11.47
N VAL A 20 -13.77 0.61 12.69
CA VAL A 20 -13.80 1.95 13.28
C VAL A 20 -12.38 2.46 13.49
N GLN A 21 -11.48 1.64 14.04
CA GLN A 21 -10.07 2.01 14.22
C GLN A 21 -9.38 2.30 12.88
N SER A 22 -9.64 1.49 11.86
CA SER A 22 -9.12 1.74 10.50
C SER A 22 -9.62 3.08 9.95
N ARG A 23 -10.92 3.39 10.08
CA ARG A 23 -11.46 4.69 9.67
C ARG A 23 -10.80 5.85 10.39
N ILE A 24 -10.67 5.76 11.72
CA ILE A 24 -10.00 6.79 12.53
C ILE A 24 -8.55 6.98 12.07
N PHE A 25 -7.82 5.90 11.84
CA PHE A 25 -6.43 5.94 11.37
C PHE A 25 -6.29 6.68 10.03
N TRP A 26 -7.16 6.38 9.06
CA TRP A 26 -7.09 6.98 7.73
C TRP A 26 -7.65 8.42 7.68
N GLN A 27 -8.62 8.75 8.54
CA GLN A 27 -9.20 10.09 8.62
C GLN A 27 -8.37 11.06 9.47
N LYS A 28 -7.49 10.54 10.34
CA LYS A 28 -6.59 11.37 11.14
C LYS A 28 -5.67 12.18 10.23
N SER A 29 -5.57 13.49 10.48
CA SER A 29 -4.58 14.33 9.81
C SER A 29 -3.17 13.80 10.10
N SER A 30 -2.38 13.61 9.06
CA SER A 30 -0.98 13.22 9.20
C SER A 30 -0.19 13.74 8.00
N PRO A 31 1.07 14.14 8.23
CA PRO A 31 1.96 14.62 7.17
C PRO A 31 2.41 13.49 6.22
N ILE A 32 2.11 12.24 6.55
CA ILE A 32 2.50 11.08 5.76
C ILE A 32 1.49 10.89 4.62
N PRO A 33 1.95 10.83 3.35
CA PRO A 33 1.09 10.57 2.20
C PRO A 33 0.35 9.24 2.31
N THR A 34 -0.89 9.21 1.82
CA THR A 34 -1.79 8.05 1.93
C THR A 34 -1.18 6.75 1.39
N TYR A 35 -0.42 6.82 0.30
CA TYR A 35 0.17 5.66 -0.38
C TYR A 35 1.38 5.03 0.34
N VAL A 36 1.88 5.61 1.43
CA VAL A 36 2.89 4.99 2.31
C VAL A 36 2.46 4.90 3.77
N ARG A 37 1.27 5.43 4.08
CA ARG A 37 0.79 5.56 5.46
C ARG A 37 0.45 4.21 6.10
N GLY A 38 0.06 3.19 5.34
CA GLY A 38 -0.31 1.87 5.88
C GLY A 38 0.87 1.11 6.52
N GLY A 39 2.09 1.62 6.36
CA GLY A 39 3.24 1.26 7.18
C GLY A 39 4.40 0.69 6.37
N LYS A 40 5.12 -0.25 7.00
CA LYS A 40 6.37 -0.81 6.45
C LYS A 40 6.17 -1.51 5.09
N GLY A 41 5.03 -2.17 4.89
CA GLY A 41 4.71 -2.85 3.62
C GLY A 41 4.59 -1.88 2.45
N ASP A 42 3.83 -0.80 2.64
CA ASP A 42 3.61 0.21 1.59
C ASP A 42 4.91 0.95 1.23
N THR A 43 5.74 1.23 2.24
CA THR A 43 7.04 1.87 2.04
C THR A 43 7.99 0.97 1.25
N LEU A 44 8.02 -0.33 1.56
CA LEU A 44 8.81 -1.32 0.82
C LEU A 44 8.32 -1.41 -0.63
N LEU A 45 7.00 -1.50 -0.84
CA LEU A 45 6.40 -1.57 -2.17
C LEU A 45 6.76 -0.33 -3.01
N LEU A 46 6.64 0.87 -2.42
CA LEU A 46 7.03 2.10 -3.08
C LEU A 46 8.52 2.08 -3.46
N GLY A 47 9.40 1.68 -2.53
CA GLY A 47 10.83 1.56 -2.80
C GLY A 47 11.11 0.66 -3.99
N THR A 48 10.49 -0.52 -4.04
CA THR A 48 10.62 -1.46 -5.15
C THR A 48 10.15 -0.87 -6.48
N ILE A 49 9.00 -0.19 -6.50
CA ILE A 49 8.47 0.47 -7.70
C ILE A 49 9.44 1.53 -8.21
N VAL A 50 9.96 2.39 -7.31
CA VAL A 50 10.90 3.46 -7.68
C VAL A 50 12.18 2.89 -8.28
N VAL A 51 12.73 1.82 -7.68
CA VAL A 51 13.93 1.15 -8.20
C VAL A 51 13.66 0.54 -9.58
N ALA A 52 12.56 -0.20 -9.74
CA ALA A 52 12.21 -0.82 -11.01
C ALA A 52 12.02 0.20 -12.13
N LEU A 53 11.33 1.32 -11.86
CA LEU A 53 11.15 2.40 -12.82
C LEU A 53 12.48 3.07 -13.17
N SER A 54 13.34 3.32 -12.19
CA SER A 54 14.64 3.97 -12.42
C SER A 54 15.57 3.09 -13.26
N VAL A 55 15.62 1.79 -12.98
CA VAL A 55 16.40 0.82 -13.75
C VAL A 55 15.85 0.70 -15.17
N GLY A 56 14.54 0.52 -15.33
CA GLY A 56 13.90 0.41 -16.64
C GLY A 56 14.08 1.67 -17.49
N PHE A 57 13.90 2.85 -16.90
CA PHE A 57 14.10 4.12 -17.59
C PHE A 57 15.57 4.31 -18.02
N THR A 58 16.53 4.00 -17.14
CA THR A 58 17.95 4.11 -17.47
C THR A 58 18.34 3.14 -18.59
N GLY A 59 17.87 1.89 -18.53
CA GLY A 59 18.08 0.91 -19.60
C GLY A 59 17.52 1.39 -20.94
N ALA A 60 16.27 1.86 -20.95
CA ALA A 60 15.63 2.40 -22.15
C ALA A 60 16.38 3.60 -22.73
N MET A 61 16.93 4.48 -21.87
CA MET A 61 17.75 5.62 -22.33
C MET A 61 19.06 5.17 -22.95
N LEU A 62 19.71 4.13 -22.41
CA LEU A 62 20.94 3.57 -22.98
C LEU A 62 20.67 2.93 -24.33
N GLU A 63 19.64 2.10 -24.45
CA GLU A 63 19.23 1.48 -25.72
C GLU A 63 18.85 2.54 -26.76
N ALA A 64 18.06 3.54 -26.37
CA ALA A 64 17.70 4.64 -27.27
C ALA A 64 18.94 5.41 -27.77
N ASN A 65 19.94 5.61 -26.91
CA ASN A 65 21.19 6.27 -27.29
C ASN A 65 22.04 5.42 -28.25
N GLU A 66 22.02 4.09 -28.11
CA GLU A 66 22.68 3.18 -29.06
C GLU A 66 21.98 3.19 -30.42
N LEU A 67 20.65 3.15 -30.44
CA LEU A 67 19.84 3.27 -31.65
C LEU A 67 20.08 4.60 -32.38
N ILE A 68 20.14 5.72 -31.66
CA ILE A 68 20.45 7.05 -32.23
C ILE A 68 21.85 7.06 -32.85
N LYS A 69 22.81 6.34 -32.24
CA LYS A 69 24.17 6.19 -32.76
C LYS A 69 24.27 5.17 -33.90
N GLY A 70 23.16 4.55 -34.30
CA GLY A 70 23.11 3.55 -35.37
C GLY A 70 23.84 2.26 -35.04
N LYS A 71 23.94 1.91 -33.76
CA LYS A 71 24.51 0.65 -33.29
C LYS A 71 23.42 -0.38 -33.02
#